data_AF-A0AAD7GNR9-F1
#
_entry.id   AF-A0AAD7GNR9-F1
#
_cell.length_a   1.000
_cell.length_b   1.000
_cell.length_c   1.000
_cell.angle_alpha   90.00
_cell.angle_beta   90.00
_cell.angle_gamma   90.00
#
_symmetry.space_group_name_H-M   'P 1'
#
loop_
_entity.id
_entity.type
_entity.pdbx_description
1 polymer ?
#
loop_
_entity_poly.entity_id
_entity_poly.type
_entity_poly.pdbx_seq_one_letter_code
_entity_poly.pdbx_strand_id
1 'polypeptide(L)'
;MKRLEAIGAFCLQNWQPSKQQAALLRHYMIRPITSYTNLVAIVETYVHDHAARLHLELFKQDPTVKSIVHELLTSENNNTRSAIRKQVFTSIKEKTALNVFSIKIVNSYHLPELPTKPPNEIKACLALMREVTRPLIIKDKLEKELDKLFAKNGNKRDDPKWREWELEIIDADDRSTCTAAASRLGGAHAATSAAGNTDVLDAEADGEADGRDIPISGMGDLAALSAGSVARA
;
A
#
# COMPACT_ATOMS: atom_id res chain seq x y z
N MET A 1 -38.26 18.40 20.59
CA MET A 1 -37.74 17.21 19.88
C MET A 1 -37.31 17.50 18.44
N LYS A 2 -38.12 18.14 17.57
CA LYS A 2 -37.77 18.44 16.17
C LYS A 2 -36.39 19.08 15.90
N ARG A 3 -35.87 19.91 16.82
CA ARG A 3 -34.57 20.59 16.67
C ARG A 3 -33.36 19.65 16.84
N LEU A 4 -33.47 18.62 17.69
CA LEU A 4 -32.40 17.64 17.89
C LEU A 4 -32.33 16.64 16.73
N GLU A 5 -33.48 16.24 16.18
CA GLU A 5 -33.56 15.43 14.96
C GLU A 5 -32.97 16.17 13.76
N ALA A 6 -33.24 17.47 13.61
CA ALA A 6 -32.65 18.29 12.54
C ALA A 6 -31.12 18.42 12.67
N ILE A 7 -30.60 18.57 13.90
CA ILE A 7 -29.15 18.61 14.16
C ILE A 7 -28.53 17.24 13.87
N GLY A 8 -29.17 16.13 14.29
CA GLY A 8 -28.72 14.78 13.98
C GLY A 8 -28.66 14.50 12.48
N ALA A 9 -29.71 14.87 11.74
CA ALA A 9 -29.74 14.75 10.28
C ALA A 9 -28.66 15.60 9.61
N PHE A 10 -28.44 16.83 10.07
CA PHE A 10 -27.39 17.70 9.55
C PHE A 10 -25.98 17.15 9.84
N CYS A 11 -25.74 16.62 11.04
CA CYS A 11 -24.46 15.99 11.38
C CYS A 11 -24.22 14.72 10.56
N LEU A 12 -25.24 13.92 10.28
CA LEU A 12 -25.15 12.75 9.41
C LEU A 12 -24.84 13.15 7.96
N GLN A 13 -25.45 14.22 7.46
CA GLN A 13 -25.24 14.70 6.09
C GLN A 13 -23.85 15.31 5.87
N ASN A 14 -23.24 15.85 6.92
CA ASN A 14 -21.93 16.50 6.86
C ASN A 14 -20.82 15.66 7.48
N TRP A 15 -21.11 14.44 7.94
CA TRP A 15 -20.08 13.55 8.45
C TRP A 15 -19.17 13.16 7.28
N GLN A 16 -17.88 13.50 7.40
CA GLN A 16 -16.87 13.09 6.45
C GLN A 16 -15.84 12.19 7.13
N PRO A 17 -15.46 11.08 6.48
CA PRO A 17 -14.39 10.23 6.97
C PRO A 17 -13.08 10.99 7.06
N SER A 18 -12.33 10.78 8.13
CA SER A 18 -11.07 11.50 8.33
C SER A 18 -10.00 10.96 7.37
N LYS A 19 -9.08 11.84 6.94
CA LYS A 19 -7.90 11.44 6.13
C LYS A 19 -7.09 10.31 6.76
N GLN A 20 -7.18 10.15 8.09
CA GLN A 20 -6.54 9.07 8.84
C GLN A 20 -7.12 7.68 8.51
N GLN A 21 -8.41 7.59 8.20
CA GLN A 21 -9.06 6.33 7.82
C GLN A 21 -8.56 5.85 6.45
N ALA A 22 -8.42 6.75 5.49
CA ALA A 22 -7.79 6.45 4.20
C ALA A 22 -6.30 6.10 4.36
N ALA A 23 -5.61 6.64 5.36
CA ALA A 23 -4.23 6.29 5.67
C ALA A 23 -4.08 4.87 6.25
N LEU A 24 -5.06 4.38 7.03
CA LEU A 24 -5.09 2.99 7.50
C LEU A 24 -5.09 2.00 6.34
N LEU A 25 -5.95 2.23 5.34
CA LEU A 25 -6.06 1.33 4.19
C LEU A 25 -4.75 1.27 3.40
N ARG A 26 -4.13 2.44 3.17
CA ARG A 26 -2.82 2.56 2.53
C ARG A 26 -1.74 1.77 3.29
N HIS A 27 -1.75 1.84 4.62
CA HIS A 27 -0.82 1.09 5.45
C HIS A 27 -1.00 -0.41 5.34
N TYR A 28 -2.23 -0.93 5.42
CA TYR A 28 -2.46 -2.37 5.28
C TYR A 28 -2.13 -2.90 3.88
N MET A 29 -2.22 -2.07 2.84
CA MET A 29 -1.91 -2.48 1.47
C MET A 29 -0.44 -2.86 1.25
N ILE A 30 0.48 -2.22 1.98
CA ILE A 30 1.92 -2.50 1.87
C ILE A 30 2.40 -3.56 2.87
N ARG A 31 1.52 -4.01 3.77
CA ARG A 31 1.82 -5.08 4.73
C ARG A 31 1.59 -6.45 4.11
N PRO A 32 2.36 -7.46 4.55
CA PRO A 32 2.07 -8.84 4.20
C PRO A 32 0.73 -9.26 4.84
N ILE A 33 -0.24 -9.60 4.00
CA ILE A 33 -1.53 -10.14 4.43
C ILE A 33 -1.82 -11.43 3.68
N THR A 34 -2.74 -12.23 4.21
CA THR A 34 -3.15 -13.52 3.61
C THR A 34 -3.84 -13.32 2.27
N SER A 35 -4.67 -12.28 2.14
CA SER A 35 -5.33 -11.95 0.89
C SER A 35 -5.66 -10.46 0.80
N TYR A 36 -5.46 -9.86 -0.37
CA TYR A 36 -5.85 -8.47 -0.65
C TYR A 36 -7.30 -8.34 -1.12
N THR A 37 -8.01 -9.45 -1.34
CA THR A 37 -9.44 -9.43 -1.68
C THR A 37 -10.29 -8.94 -0.50
N ASN A 38 -9.92 -9.35 0.71
CA ASN A 38 -10.67 -9.05 1.94
C ASN A 38 -10.11 -7.85 2.73
N LEU A 39 -9.30 -7.00 2.09
CA LEU A 39 -8.65 -5.88 2.77
C LEU A 39 -9.65 -4.92 3.43
N VAL A 40 -10.76 -4.63 2.75
CA VAL A 40 -11.82 -3.75 3.30
C VAL A 40 -12.38 -4.34 4.59
N ALA A 41 -12.71 -5.63 4.61
CA ALA A 41 -13.23 -6.29 5.80
C ALA A 41 -12.23 -6.30 6.97
N ILE A 42 -10.93 -6.47 6.69
CA ILE A 42 -9.86 -6.39 7.70
C ILE A 42 -9.82 -4.98 8.30
N VAL A 43 -9.84 -3.95 7.45
CA VAL A 43 -9.83 -2.55 7.90
C VAL A 43 -11.10 -2.20 8.66
N GLU A 44 -12.26 -2.68 8.23
CA GLU A 44 -13.54 -2.50 8.94
C GLU A 44 -13.53 -3.13 10.34
N THR A 45 -12.97 -4.33 10.47
CA THR A 45 -12.81 -5.00 11.76
C THR A 45 -11.91 -4.15 12.66
N TYR A 46 -10.81 -3.62 12.13
CA TYR A 46 -9.94 -2.73 12.87
C TYR A 46 -10.65 -1.43 13.29
N VAL A 47 -11.41 -0.81 12.39
CA VAL A 47 -12.21 0.40 12.65
C VAL A 47 -13.26 0.13 13.72
N HIS A 48 -13.93 -1.03 13.65
CA HIS A 48 -14.88 -1.47 14.65
C HIS A 48 -14.20 -1.57 16.02
N ASP A 49 -13.08 -2.28 16.12
CA ASP A 49 -12.43 -2.52 17.41
C ASP A 49 -11.86 -1.24 18.02
N HIS A 50 -11.42 -0.30 17.19
CA HIS A 50 -10.81 0.98 17.60
C HIS A 50 -11.71 2.19 17.41
N ALA A 51 -13.04 1.98 17.31
CA ALA A 51 -14.00 3.02 17.01
C ALA A 51 -13.88 4.26 17.92
N ALA A 52 -13.69 4.07 19.23
CA ALA A 52 -13.53 5.19 20.17
C ALA A 52 -12.29 6.04 19.87
N ARG A 53 -11.16 5.39 19.57
CA ARG A 53 -9.88 6.07 19.26
C ARG A 53 -9.92 6.79 17.91
N LEU A 54 -10.72 6.29 16.97
CA LEU A 54 -10.91 6.90 15.65
C LEU A 54 -12.03 7.95 15.64
N HIS A 55 -12.69 8.18 16.78
CA HIS A 55 -13.89 9.03 16.88
C HIS A 55 -15.04 8.56 15.97
N LEU A 56 -15.22 7.24 15.88
CA LEU A 56 -16.22 6.53 15.07
C LEU A 56 -17.15 5.66 15.91
N GLU A 57 -17.49 6.07 17.12
CA GLU A 57 -18.34 5.28 18.03
C GLU A 57 -19.69 4.91 17.39
N LEU A 58 -20.22 5.80 16.54
CA LEU A 58 -21.45 5.58 15.77
C LEU A 58 -21.33 4.43 14.75
N PHE A 59 -20.12 4.09 14.28
CA PHE A 59 -19.90 2.97 13.35
C PHE A 59 -20.35 1.62 13.95
N LYS A 60 -20.32 1.48 15.29
CA LYS A 60 -20.82 0.28 15.99
C LYS A 60 -22.34 0.21 16.07
N GLN A 61 -23.02 1.35 16.02
CA GLN A 61 -24.42 1.47 16.39
C GLN A 61 -25.33 1.73 15.19
N ASP A 62 -24.86 2.54 14.24
CA ASP A 62 -25.66 3.02 13.11
C ASP A 62 -25.29 2.28 11.81
N PRO A 63 -26.21 1.48 11.24
CA PRO A 63 -25.97 0.76 9.99
C PRO A 63 -25.75 1.71 8.79
N THR A 64 -26.27 2.93 8.84
CA THR A 64 -26.09 3.96 7.81
C THR A 64 -24.64 4.42 7.78
N VAL A 65 -24.08 4.76 8.94
CA VAL A 65 -22.66 5.14 9.09
C VAL A 65 -21.76 3.99 8.64
N LYS A 66 -22.12 2.76 8.98
CA LYS A 66 -21.39 1.56 8.52
C LYS A 66 -21.38 1.44 6.98
N SER A 67 -22.51 1.65 6.33
CA SER A 67 -22.61 1.63 4.85
C SER A 67 -21.74 2.71 4.21
N ILE A 68 -21.79 3.94 4.73
CA ILE A 68 -21.00 5.07 4.21
C ILE A 68 -19.49 4.78 4.34
N VAL A 69 -19.06 4.29 5.50
CA VAL A 69 -17.65 3.91 5.73
C VAL A 69 -17.24 2.77 4.80
N HIS A 70 -18.09 1.75 4.62
CA HIS A 70 -17.82 0.64 3.71
C HIS A 70 -17.60 1.10 2.26
N GLU A 71 -18.49 1.96 1.76
CA GLU A 71 -18.39 2.52 0.40
C GLU A 71 -17.12 3.33 0.20
N LEU A 72 -16.78 4.17 1.19
CA LEU A 72 -15.52 4.92 1.18
C LEU A 72 -14.31 3.99 1.15
N LEU A 73 -14.23 3.03 2.08
CA LEU A 73 -13.10 2.11 2.16
C LEU A 73 -12.95 1.30 0.88
N THR A 74 -14.07 0.91 0.25
CA THR A 74 -14.07 0.23 -1.05
C THR A 74 -13.52 1.11 -2.17
N SER A 75 -13.95 2.37 -2.23
CA SER A 75 -13.44 3.35 -3.20
C SER A 75 -11.94 3.58 -3.02
N GLU A 76 -11.50 3.86 -1.80
CA GLU A 76 -10.09 4.08 -1.45
C GLU A 76 -9.23 2.83 -1.67
N ASN A 77 -9.78 1.63 -1.45
CA ASN A 77 -9.12 0.37 -1.78
C ASN A 77 -8.81 0.28 -3.27
N ASN A 78 -9.80 0.55 -4.12
CA ASN A 78 -9.64 0.49 -5.57
C ASN A 78 -8.61 1.52 -6.06
N ASN A 79 -8.67 2.74 -5.53
CA ASN A 79 -7.72 3.81 -5.84
C ASN A 79 -6.29 3.41 -5.42
N THR A 80 -6.12 2.94 -4.19
CA THR A 80 -4.84 2.52 -3.63
C THR A 80 -4.25 1.34 -4.40
N ARG A 81 -5.04 0.29 -4.70
CA ARG A 81 -4.61 -0.87 -5.50
C ARG A 81 -4.13 -0.43 -6.88
N SER A 82 -4.88 0.45 -7.53
CA SER A 82 -4.51 0.98 -8.85
C SER A 82 -3.21 1.77 -8.80
N ALA A 83 -3.04 2.63 -7.79
CA ALA A 83 -1.83 3.43 -7.59
C ALA A 83 -0.60 2.55 -7.33
N ILE A 84 -0.67 1.60 -6.40
CA ILE A 84 0.45 0.70 -6.11
C ILE A 84 0.80 -0.14 -7.32
N ARG A 85 -0.20 -0.69 -8.02
CA ARG A 85 0.04 -1.43 -9.26
C ARG A 85 0.82 -0.59 -10.27
N LYS A 86 0.42 0.66 -10.51
CA LYS A 86 1.16 1.59 -11.39
C LYS A 86 2.60 1.76 -10.92
N GLN A 87 2.82 2.00 -9.63
CA GLN A 87 4.17 2.14 -9.07
C GLN A 87 5.02 0.87 -9.20
N VAL A 88 4.44 -0.31 -9.00
CA VAL A 88 5.09 -1.61 -9.22
C VAL A 88 5.50 -1.76 -10.69
N PHE A 89 4.59 -1.51 -11.63
CA PHE A 89 4.89 -1.56 -13.07
C PHE A 89 6.01 -0.58 -13.45
N THR A 90 5.92 0.67 -12.97
CA THR A 90 6.95 1.69 -13.20
C THR A 90 8.30 1.23 -12.66
N SER A 91 8.36 0.68 -11.44
CA SER A 91 9.61 0.18 -10.84
C SER A 91 10.26 -0.93 -11.67
N ILE A 92 9.46 -1.81 -12.29
CA ILE A 92 9.94 -2.88 -13.16
C ILE A 92 10.46 -2.29 -14.49
N LYS A 93 9.69 -1.39 -15.10
CA LYS A 93 10.03 -0.74 -16.39
C LYS A 93 11.33 0.06 -16.28
N GLU A 94 11.47 0.84 -15.20
CA GLU A 94 12.62 1.68 -14.93
C GLU A 94 13.82 0.90 -14.35
N LYS A 95 13.60 -0.36 -13.96
CA LYS A 95 14.58 -1.22 -13.27
C LYS A 95 15.07 -0.58 -11.96
N THR A 96 14.16 0.00 -11.21
CA THR A 96 14.45 0.62 -9.90
C THR A 96 14.86 -0.45 -8.90
N ALA A 97 15.98 -0.24 -8.19
CA ALA A 97 16.43 -1.14 -7.15
C ALA A 97 15.36 -1.32 -6.06
N LEU A 98 15.19 -2.56 -5.56
CA LEU A 98 14.11 -2.88 -4.62
C LEU A 98 14.15 -2.01 -3.36
N ASN A 99 15.35 -1.73 -2.85
CA ASN A 99 15.51 -0.88 -1.67
C ASN A 99 15.01 0.56 -1.90
N VAL A 100 15.33 1.16 -3.05
CA VAL A 100 14.89 2.51 -3.41
C VAL A 100 13.37 2.55 -3.59
N PHE A 101 12.83 1.55 -4.30
CA PHE A 101 11.38 1.40 -4.48
C PHE A 101 10.65 1.23 -3.15
N SER A 102 11.17 0.38 -2.26
CA SER A 102 10.57 0.09 -0.95
C SER A 102 10.56 1.32 -0.04
N ILE A 103 11.64 2.13 -0.04
CA ILE A 103 11.67 3.40 0.71
C ILE A 103 10.57 4.35 0.20
N LYS A 104 10.44 4.51 -1.12
CA LYS A 104 9.40 5.36 -1.73
C LYS A 104 8.00 4.91 -1.31
N ILE A 105 7.73 3.60 -1.36
CA ILE A 105 6.44 3.02 -0.97
C ILE A 105 6.18 3.23 0.52
N VAL A 106 7.14 2.90 1.39
CA VAL A 106 6.97 3.09 2.85
C VAL A 106 6.71 4.56 3.17
N ASN A 107 7.43 5.50 2.56
CA ASN A 107 7.21 6.93 2.79
C ASN A 107 5.82 7.42 2.34
N SER A 108 5.23 6.78 1.33
CA SER A 108 3.94 7.20 0.75
C SER A 108 2.73 6.53 1.42
N TYR A 109 2.92 5.32 1.97
CA TYR A 109 1.83 4.45 2.40
C TYR A 109 1.91 4.02 3.88
N HIS A 110 3.03 4.23 4.57
CA HIS A 110 3.16 3.90 5.98
C HIS A 110 2.50 4.97 6.87
N LEU A 111 2.03 4.55 8.05
CA LEU A 111 1.50 5.42 9.10
C LEU A 111 2.64 6.08 9.88
N PRO A 112 2.40 7.18 10.65
CA PRO A 112 3.40 8.24 10.91
C PRO A 112 4.75 7.82 11.48
N GLU A 113 4.84 6.68 12.16
CA GLU A 113 6.13 6.13 12.57
C GLU A 113 6.83 5.47 11.38
N LEU A 114 7.55 6.28 10.62
CA LEU A 114 8.34 5.81 9.50
C LEU A 114 9.53 5.00 10.02
N PRO A 115 9.65 3.71 9.63
CA PRO A 115 10.82 2.94 9.99
C PRO A 115 12.04 3.51 9.26
N THR A 116 13.18 3.62 9.94
CA THR A 116 14.43 4.14 9.35
C THR A 116 14.86 3.37 8.10
N LYS A 117 14.55 2.07 8.07
CA LYS A 117 14.76 1.19 6.92
C LYS A 117 13.47 0.40 6.68
N PRO A 118 13.08 0.15 5.42
CA PRO A 118 11.93 -0.69 5.14
C PRO A 118 12.14 -2.09 5.73
N PRO A 119 11.20 -2.59 6.55
CA PRO A 119 11.24 -3.95 7.09
C PRO A 119 11.30 -4.99 5.96
N ASN A 120 11.95 -6.13 6.22
CA ASN A 120 12.12 -7.18 5.21
C ASN A 120 10.79 -7.76 4.76
N GLU A 121 9.80 -7.80 5.65
CA GLU A 121 8.47 -8.27 5.36
C GLU A 121 7.80 -7.44 4.25
N ILE A 122 7.95 -6.10 4.32
CA ILE A 122 7.43 -5.18 3.31
C ILE A 122 8.22 -5.32 2.01
N LYS A 123 9.56 -5.40 2.10
CA LYS A 123 10.42 -5.59 0.92
C LYS A 123 10.08 -6.88 0.16
N ALA A 124 9.93 -7.99 0.86
CA ALA A 124 9.58 -9.28 0.29
C ALA A 124 8.19 -9.26 -0.35
N CYS A 125 7.23 -8.60 0.29
CA CYS A 125 5.90 -8.39 -0.28
C CYS A 125 5.96 -7.60 -1.61
N LEU A 126 6.73 -6.51 -1.64
CA LEU A 126 6.93 -5.72 -2.86
C LEU A 126 7.71 -6.48 -3.94
N ALA A 127 8.69 -7.31 -3.55
CA ALA A 127 9.40 -8.21 -4.46
C ALA A 127 8.44 -9.23 -5.09
N LEU A 128 7.57 -9.86 -4.30
CA LEU A 128 6.51 -10.76 -4.79
C LEU A 128 5.58 -10.06 -5.77
N MET A 129 5.11 -8.85 -5.44
CA MET A 129 4.27 -8.07 -6.35
C MET A 129 4.99 -7.81 -7.68
N ARG A 130 6.30 -7.52 -7.66
CA ARG A 130 7.10 -7.35 -8.88
C ARG A 130 7.22 -8.65 -9.65
N GLU A 131 7.57 -9.77 -9.00
CA GLU A 131 7.68 -11.09 -9.61
C GLU A 131 6.38 -11.52 -10.33
N VAL A 132 5.25 -11.35 -9.66
CA VAL A 132 3.92 -11.66 -10.22
C VAL A 132 3.57 -10.75 -11.40
N THR A 133 3.99 -9.49 -11.35
CA THR A 133 3.66 -8.47 -12.37
C THR A 133 4.56 -8.52 -13.60
N ARG A 134 5.81 -9.00 -13.47
CA ARG A 134 6.78 -9.14 -14.58
C ARG A 134 6.22 -9.80 -15.85
N PRO A 135 5.45 -10.91 -15.79
CA PRO A 135 4.91 -11.52 -17.00
C PRO A 135 3.83 -10.69 -17.72
N LEU A 136 3.50 -9.45 -17.31
CA LEU A 136 2.55 -8.50 -17.93
C LEU A 136 1.13 -9.03 -18.25
N ILE A 137 0.81 -10.31 -18.02
CA ILE A 137 -0.28 -10.98 -18.75
C ILE A 137 -1.50 -11.35 -17.87
N ILE A 138 -1.44 -11.35 -16.52
CA ILE A 138 -2.51 -12.02 -15.74
C ILE A 138 -2.98 -11.23 -14.51
N LYS A 139 -4.24 -10.76 -14.57
CA LYS A 139 -5.04 -10.36 -13.38
C LYS A 139 -5.26 -11.61 -12.51
N ASP A 140 -5.27 -11.46 -11.19
CA ASP A 140 -5.52 -12.52 -10.20
C ASP A 140 -4.38 -13.52 -9.93
N LYS A 141 -3.19 -13.31 -10.52
CA LYS A 141 -2.02 -14.16 -10.21
C LYS A 141 -1.49 -13.92 -8.79
N LEU A 142 -1.64 -12.71 -8.24
CA LEU A 142 -1.11 -12.36 -6.92
C LEU A 142 -1.76 -13.18 -5.81
N GLU A 143 -3.09 -13.25 -5.78
CA GLU A 143 -3.82 -13.99 -4.74
C GLU A 143 -3.46 -15.49 -4.77
N LYS A 144 -3.35 -16.08 -5.97
CA LYS A 144 -2.95 -17.48 -6.11
C LYS A 144 -1.53 -17.75 -5.61
N GLU A 145 -0.60 -16.82 -5.81
CA GLU A 145 0.76 -16.97 -5.27
C GLU A 145 0.79 -16.77 -3.75
N LEU A 146 -0.04 -15.87 -3.19
CA LEU A 146 -0.20 -15.74 -1.74
C LEU A 146 -0.77 -17.04 -1.14
N ASP A 147 -1.83 -17.61 -1.70
CA ASP A 147 -2.41 -18.87 -1.22
C ASP A 147 -1.38 -20.00 -1.18
N LYS A 148 -0.58 -20.15 -2.25
CA LYS A 148 0.52 -21.14 -2.29
C LYS A 148 1.57 -20.85 -1.22
N LEU A 149 1.90 -19.58 -1.02
CA LEU A 149 2.91 -19.17 -0.07
C LEU A 149 2.49 -19.45 1.37
N PHE A 150 1.25 -19.12 1.73
CA PHE A 150 0.68 -19.42 3.04
C PHE A 150 0.48 -20.93 3.25
N ALA A 151 0.11 -21.68 2.20
CA ALA A 151 0.05 -23.14 2.26
C ALA A 151 1.44 -23.77 2.53
N LYS A 152 2.52 -23.18 1.99
CA LYS A 152 3.90 -23.66 2.18
C LYS A 152 4.48 -23.28 3.54
N ASN A 153 4.27 -22.04 3.97
CA ASN A 153 4.95 -21.46 5.13
C ASN A 153 4.11 -21.46 6.41
N GLY A 154 2.80 -21.67 6.30
CA GLY A 154 1.84 -21.62 7.42
C GLY A 154 1.34 -20.20 7.72
N ASN A 155 0.32 -20.10 8.57
CA ASN A 155 -0.35 -18.82 8.86
C ASN A 155 0.42 -17.92 9.85
N LYS A 156 1.40 -18.48 10.58
CA LYS A 156 2.16 -17.73 11.59
C LYS A 156 3.39 -17.11 10.97
N ARG A 157 3.36 -15.78 10.82
CA ARG A 157 4.46 -15.02 10.22
C ARG A 157 5.74 -15.02 11.05
N ASP A 158 5.67 -15.39 12.33
CA ASP A 158 6.82 -15.51 13.22
C ASP A 158 7.67 -16.77 12.96
N ASP A 159 7.16 -17.72 12.17
CA ASP A 159 7.89 -18.95 11.86
C ASP A 159 9.16 -18.67 11.05
N PRO A 160 10.32 -19.31 11.35
CA PRO A 160 11.59 -19.07 10.66
C PRO A 160 11.53 -19.23 9.14
N LYS A 161 10.65 -20.11 8.64
CA LYS A 161 10.41 -20.33 7.21
C LYS A 161 10.03 -19.06 6.46
N TRP A 162 9.30 -18.16 7.12
CA TRP A 162 8.92 -16.89 6.51
C TRP A 162 10.13 -15.98 6.30
N ARG A 163 11.05 -15.94 7.27
CA ARG A 163 12.27 -15.15 7.16
C ARG A 163 13.19 -15.68 6.06
N GLU A 164 13.30 -17.00 5.95
CA GLU A 164 14.05 -17.65 4.86
C GLU A 164 13.49 -17.26 3.50
N TRP A 165 12.17 -17.41 3.30
CA TRP A 165 11.51 -17.02 2.06
C TRP A 165 11.67 -15.53 1.75
N GLU A 166 11.55 -14.65 2.75
CA GLU A 166 11.74 -13.21 2.58
C GLU A 166 13.13 -12.87 2.05
N LEU A 167 14.17 -13.47 2.61
CA LEU A 167 15.54 -13.27 2.15
C LEU A 167 15.72 -13.80 0.73
N GLU A 168 15.19 -14.98 0.43
CA GLU A 168 15.26 -15.59 -0.91
C GLU A 168 14.62 -14.71 -1.98
N ILE A 169 13.39 -14.21 -1.75
CA ILE A 169 12.67 -13.42 -2.75
C ILE A 169 13.27 -12.02 -2.94
N ILE A 170 13.77 -11.40 -1.85
CA ILE A 170 14.49 -10.13 -1.91
C ILE A 170 15.75 -10.28 -2.78
N ASP A 171 16.56 -11.30 -2.50
CA ASP A 171 17.80 -11.57 -3.22
C ASP A 171 17.54 -11.95 -4.69
N ALA A 172 16.49 -12.72 -4.97
CA ALA A 172 16.06 -13.02 -6.33
C ALA A 172 15.66 -11.77 -7.13
N ASP A 173 14.89 -10.87 -6.52
CA ASP A 173 14.49 -9.62 -7.16
C ASP A 173 15.68 -8.67 -7.39
N ASP A 174 16.58 -8.54 -6.41
CA ASP A 174 17.79 -7.73 -6.52
C ASP A 174 18.70 -8.24 -7.65
N ARG A 175 18.93 -9.56 -7.75
CA ARG A 175 19.64 -10.16 -8.89
C ARG A 175 19.02 -9.80 -10.23
N SER A 176 17.70 -9.99 -10.36
CA SER A 176 16.99 -9.73 -11.60
C SER A 176 17.05 -8.27 -12.05
N THR A 177 17.20 -7.34 -11.10
CA THR A 177 17.29 -5.90 -11.35
C THR A 177 18.73 -5.48 -11.64
N CYS A 178 19.72 -6.07 -10.94
CA CYS A 178 21.13 -5.73 -11.04
C CYS A 178 21.78 -6.20 -12.37
N THR A 179 21.48 -7.43 -12.81
CA THR A 179 21.98 -7.94 -14.11
C THR A 179 21.61 -7.01 -15.26
N ALA A 180 20.45 -6.36 -15.16
CA ALA A 180 19.91 -5.50 -16.18
C ALA A 180 20.49 -4.07 -16.17
N ALA A 181 21.18 -3.66 -15.10
CA ALA A 181 21.89 -2.39 -14.96
C ALA A 181 23.36 -2.52 -15.41
N ALA A 182 24.03 -3.63 -15.07
CA ALA A 182 25.39 -3.93 -15.54
C ALA A 182 25.49 -3.99 -17.08
N SER A 183 24.50 -4.59 -17.76
CA SER A 183 24.45 -4.61 -19.23
C SER A 183 24.30 -3.23 -19.87
N ARG A 184 23.75 -2.23 -19.16
CA ARG A 184 23.59 -0.86 -19.70
C ARG A 184 24.89 -0.04 -19.59
N LEU A 185 25.71 -0.31 -18.59
CA LEU A 185 27.01 0.35 -18.41
C LEU A 185 28.12 -0.29 -19.25
N GLY A 186 28.00 -1.57 -19.60
CA GLY A 186 28.95 -2.27 -20.48
C GLY A 186 28.84 -1.94 -21.98
N GLY A 187 27.79 -1.22 -22.41
CA GLY A 187 27.57 -0.87 -23.82
C GLY A 187 27.91 0.59 -24.19
N ALA A 188 28.31 1.42 -23.23
CA ALA A 188 28.44 2.87 -23.43
C ALA A 188 29.86 3.34 -23.82
N HIS A 189 30.73 2.44 -24.31
CA HIS A 189 32.11 2.80 -24.70
C HIS A 189 32.41 2.72 -26.21
N ALA A 190 31.40 2.66 -27.08
CA ALA A 190 31.62 2.73 -28.53
C ALA A 190 30.48 3.40 -29.29
N ALA A 191 30.27 4.71 -29.09
CA ALA A 191 29.68 5.60 -30.10
C ALA A 191 29.79 7.07 -29.64
N THR A 192 30.94 7.67 -29.93
CA THR A 192 31.03 9.13 -30.10
C THR A 192 30.51 9.46 -31.51
N SER A 193 29.45 10.27 -31.60
CA SER A 193 29.26 11.37 -32.56
C SER A 193 27.81 11.54 -33.06
N ALA A 194 27.32 12.75 -32.81
CA ALA A 194 26.50 13.61 -33.68
C ALA A 194 24.99 13.35 -33.93
N ALA A 195 24.31 14.49 -33.86
CA ALA A 195 23.04 14.87 -34.48
C ALA A 195 21.78 14.61 -33.66
N GLY A 196 21.02 15.69 -33.48
CA GLY A 196 19.85 15.76 -32.63
C GLY A 196 18.57 15.27 -33.28
N ASN A 197 17.56 15.06 -32.46
CA ASN A 197 16.22 15.64 -32.64
C ASN A 197 15.44 15.31 -31.37
N THR A 198 15.01 16.33 -30.63
CA THR A 198 14.05 16.18 -29.53
C THR A 198 12.66 16.09 -30.14
N ASP A 199 12.13 14.86 -30.22
CA ASP A 199 10.73 14.64 -30.53
C ASP A 199 9.95 14.44 -29.23
N VAL A 200 8.98 15.32 -29.04
CA VAL A 200 8.16 15.50 -27.85
C VAL A 200 7.03 14.48 -27.95
N LEU A 201 7.05 13.46 -27.10
CA LEU A 201 5.87 12.63 -26.89
C LEU A 201 5.04 13.24 -25.77
N ASP A 202 4.00 13.96 -26.19
CA ASP A 202 2.84 14.32 -25.40
C ASP A 202 2.24 13.04 -24.78
N ALA A 203 2.35 12.94 -23.46
CA ALA A 203 1.56 12.04 -22.65
C ALA A 203 0.73 12.89 -21.69
N GLU A 204 -0.39 13.39 -22.20
CA GLU A 204 -1.47 13.94 -21.39
C GLU A 204 -1.97 12.89 -20.38
N ALA A 205 -1.88 13.21 -19.09
CA ALA A 205 -2.95 13.03 -18.10
C ALA A 205 -2.42 13.44 -16.71
N ASP A 206 -2.25 14.74 -16.53
CA ASP A 206 -2.02 15.36 -15.23
C ASP A 206 -3.32 15.32 -14.42
N GLY A 207 -3.45 14.28 -13.61
CA GLY A 207 -4.28 14.31 -12.41
C GLY A 207 -3.46 14.91 -11.28
N GLU A 208 -3.35 16.24 -11.26
CA GLU A 208 -2.67 17.01 -10.22
C GLU A 208 -3.38 16.80 -8.87
N ALA A 209 -2.79 15.97 -8.02
CA ALA A 209 -3.18 15.88 -6.63
C ALA A 209 -2.61 17.12 -5.91
N ASP A 210 -3.47 18.12 -5.70
CA ASP A 210 -3.21 19.36 -4.95
C ASP A 210 -2.55 19.04 -3.59
N GLY A 211 -1.22 19.11 -3.57
CA GLY A 211 -0.35 18.84 -2.43
C GLY A 211 -0.31 20.03 -1.48
N ARG A 212 -1.47 20.41 -0.91
CA ARG A 212 -1.48 21.35 0.22
C ARG A 212 -0.94 20.65 1.46
N ASP A 213 0.34 20.89 1.72
CA ASP A 213 0.99 20.66 3.00
C ASP A 213 0.31 21.52 4.07
N ILE A 214 -0.71 20.95 4.73
CA ILE A 214 -1.22 21.49 6.00
C ILE A 214 -0.35 20.89 7.11
N PRO A 215 0.31 21.70 7.95
CA PRO A 215 1.08 21.18 9.07
C PRO A 215 0.17 20.43 10.04
N ILE A 216 0.36 19.11 10.13
CA ILE A 216 -0.37 18.23 11.06
C ILE A 216 0.23 18.43 12.45
N SER A 217 -0.22 19.48 13.15
CA SER A 217 0.03 19.65 14.58
C SER A 217 -1.04 18.87 15.35
N GLY A 218 -0.75 17.62 15.72
CA GLY A 218 -1.68 16.77 16.48
C GLY A 218 -1.45 15.25 16.40
N MET A 219 -0.24 14.79 16.09
CA MET A 219 0.07 13.39 15.77
C MET A 219 0.70 12.57 16.93
N GLY A 220 0.64 13.06 18.17
CA GLY A 220 1.37 12.50 19.31
C GLY A 220 0.99 11.07 19.73
N ASP A 221 -0.21 10.60 19.41
CA ASP A 221 -0.76 9.35 19.99
C ASP A 221 -0.84 8.16 19.03
N LEU A 222 -0.28 8.20 17.82
CA LEU A 222 -0.34 7.09 16.86
C LEU A 222 0.79 6.05 17.00
N ALA A 223 1.77 6.30 17.88
CA ALA A 223 2.93 5.45 18.12
C ALA A 223 2.57 4.04 18.68
N ALA A 224 1.47 3.92 19.39
CA ALA A 224 1.07 2.67 20.02
C ALA A 224 0.47 1.61 19.05
N LEU A 225 0.45 1.86 17.74
CA LEU A 225 -0.19 0.99 16.74
C LEU A 225 0.67 -0.18 16.25
N SER A 226 1.98 -0.16 16.52
CA SER A 226 2.92 -1.16 15.99
C SER A 226 3.04 -2.43 16.86
N ALA A 227 2.74 -2.37 18.16
CA ALA A 227 3.14 -3.40 19.12
C ALA A 227 2.04 -4.42 19.53
N GLY A 228 0.80 -4.31 19.04
CA GLY A 228 -0.34 -4.92 19.74
C GLY A 228 -1.26 -5.93 19.02
N SER A 229 -1.13 -6.19 17.71
CA SER A 229 -2.18 -6.98 17.03
C SER A 229 -1.69 -7.81 15.84
N VAL A 230 -0.97 -8.89 16.12
CA VAL A 230 -0.85 -10.03 15.20
C VAL A 230 -0.93 -11.34 16.01
N ALA A 231 -2.06 -11.57 16.68
CA ALA A 231 -2.36 -12.85 17.30
C ALA A 231 -3.88 -13.07 17.39
N ARG A 232 -4.56 -13.14 16.24
CA ARG A 232 -5.83 -13.86 16.01
C ARG A 232 -6.36 -13.55 14.61
N ALA A 233 -6.05 -14.45 13.67
CA ALA A 233 -6.87 -14.87 12.54
C ALA A 233 -6.31 -16.20 12.05
#